data_AF-A0A7Y6UCX9-F1
#
_entry.id   AF-A0A7Y6UCX9-F1
#
_cell.length_a   1.000
_cell.length_b   1.000
_cell.length_c   1.000
_cell.angle_alpha   90.00
_cell.angle_beta   90.00
_cell.angle_gamma   90.00
#
_symmetry.space_group_name_H-M   'P 1'
#
loop_
_entity.id
_entity.type
_entity.pdbx_description
1 polymer ?
#
loop_
_entity_poly.entity_id
_entity_poly.type
_entity_poly.pdbx_seq_one_letter_code
_entity_poly.pdbx_strand_id
1 'polypeptide(L)'
;MMELGRSYKSFKRIDKSAYTSSLGAFDINVYVDGDVGAYRKIHPETTGTGATTLAVGTLIVREVFDANGQVSKLTLMAKGPSGYDPRIGDWWWGEADPAGNPTKLGRLTECHGCHLPRATDDYLFGVPREDQR
;
A
#
# COMPACT_ATOMS: atom_id res chain seq x y z
N MET A 1 8.35 15.63 11.67
CA MET A 1 8.12 14.63 12.73
C MET A 1 6.73 14.08 12.50
N MET A 2 6.62 12.86 11.97
CA MET A 2 5.35 12.26 11.60
C MET A 2 4.62 11.88 12.90
N GLU A 3 3.44 12.45 13.14
CA GLU A 3 2.67 12.17 14.36
C GLU A 3 2.26 10.69 14.40
N LEU A 4 2.93 9.89 15.24
CA LEU A 4 2.66 8.47 15.48
C LEU A 4 1.35 8.23 16.27
N GLY A 5 0.41 9.18 16.27
CA GLY A 5 -0.83 9.12 17.05
C GLY A 5 -2.09 8.73 16.28
N ARG A 6 -2.07 8.76 14.93
CA ARG A 6 -3.22 8.30 14.13
C ARG A 6 -3.08 6.81 13.87
N SER A 7 -3.95 6.03 14.49
CA SER A 7 -4.17 4.64 14.08
C SER A 7 -4.51 4.62 12.60
N TYR A 8 -3.87 3.77 11.80
CA TYR A 8 -4.21 3.58 10.37
C TYR A 8 -5.69 3.24 10.15
N LYS A 9 -6.40 2.80 11.20
CA LYS A 9 -7.85 2.60 11.19
C LYS A 9 -8.65 3.88 10.94
N SER A 10 -8.07 5.06 11.14
CA SER A 10 -8.72 6.33 10.75
C SER A 10 -8.56 6.65 9.26
N PHE A 11 -7.69 5.95 8.54
CA PHE A 11 -7.51 6.14 7.10
C PHE A 11 -8.70 5.58 6.33
N LYS A 12 -8.86 6.00 5.08
CA LYS A 12 -9.95 5.51 4.25
C LYS A 12 -9.68 4.06 3.86
N ARG A 13 -10.49 3.14 4.38
CA ARG A 13 -10.54 1.76 3.87
C ARG A 13 -11.03 1.76 2.42
N ILE A 14 -10.30 1.09 1.54
CA ILE A 14 -10.55 1.06 0.09
C ILE A 14 -11.47 -0.11 -0.27
N ASP A 15 -11.24 -1.30 0.29
CA ASP A 15 -11.98 -2.53 0.02
C ASP A 15 -13.27 -2.67 0.86
N LYS A 16 -14.31 -3.30 0.32
CA LYS A 16 -15.61 -3.59 0.99
C LYS A 16 -15.44 -4.62 2.10
N SER A 17 -14.66 -5.66 1.82
CA SER A 17 -14.29 -6.76 2.72
C SER A 17 -12.85 -7.18 2.41
N ALA A 18 -12.24 -7.94 3.33
CA ALA A 18 -10.93 -8.53 3.05
C ALA A 18 -11.02 -9.38 1.77
N TYR A 19 -9.99 -9.32 0.94
CA TYR A 19 -9.92 -10.02 -0.35
C TYR A 19 -8.56 -10.70 -0.52
N THR A 20 -8.53 -11.80 -1.25
CA THR A 20 -7.30 -12.57 -1.47
C THR A 20 -6.33 -11.78 -2.34
N SER A 21 -5.09 -11.64 -1.85
CA SER A 21 -4.03 -10.96 -2.57
C SER A 21 -3.60 -11.75 -3.80
N SER A 22 -3.36 -11.08 -4.92
CA SER A 22 -2.76 -11.70 -6.11
C SER A 22 -1.29 -12.13 -5.90
N LEU A 23 -0.67 -11.70 -4.79
CA LEU A 23 0.71 -12.04 -4.44
C LEU A 23 0.84 -13.31 -3.57
N GLY A 24 -0.27 -13.91 -3.13
CA GLY A 24 -0.23 -15.14 -2.33
C GLY A 24 -1.58 -15.51 -1.70
N ALA A 25 -1.65 -16.69 -1.10
CA ALA A 25 -2.84 -17.21 -0.43
C ALA A 25 -3.04 -16.57 0.97
N PHE A 26 -3.21 -15.25 1.00
CA PHE A 26 -3.55 -14.49 2.18
C PHE A 26 -4.50 -13.37 1.81
N ASP A 27 -5.42 -13.06 2.72
CA ASP A 27 -6.37 -11.97 2.54
C ASP A 27 -5.76 -10.65 3.03
N ILE A 28 -6.22 -9.55 2.45
CA ILE A 28 -5.81 -8.21 2.82
C ILE A 28 -6.97 -7.23 2.92
N ASN A 29 -6.80 -6.24 3.80
CA ASN A 29 -7.51 -4.97 3.73
C ASN A 29 -6.50 -3.87 3.34
N VAL A 30 -6.96 -2.84 2.66
CA VAL A 30 -6.15 -1.69 2.23
C VAL A 30 -6.75 -0.39 2.76
N TYR A 31 -5.91 0.42 3.38
CA TYR A 31 -6.25 1.72 3.94
C TYR A 31 -5.33 2.79 3.35
N VAL A 32 -5.90 3.93 3.00
CA VAL A 32 -5.17 5.04 2.37
C VAL A 32 -5.47 6.36 3.07
N ASP A 33 -4.41 7.11 3.38
CA ASP A 33 -4.46 8.52 3.74
C ASP A 33 -3.83 9.35 2.62
N GLY A 34 -4.46 10.45 2.21
CA GLY A 34 -4.09 11.23 1.03
C GLY A 34 -5.05 11.07 -0.16
N ASP A 35 -4.53 10.98 -1.39
CA ASP A 35 -5.33 10.97 -2.62
C ASP A 35 -5.98 9.60 -2.90
N VAL A 36 -7.03 9.30 -2.15
CA VAL A 36 -7.87 8.10 -2.30
C VAL A 36 -8.44 7.99 -3.72
N GLY A 37 -8.82 9.11 -4.34
CA GLY A 37 -9.46 9.14 -5.65
C GLY A 37 -8.51 8.67 -6.75
N ALA A 38 -7.24 9.09 -6.69
CA ALA A 38 -6.20 8.59 -7.58
C ALA A 38 -5.86 7.12 -7.29
N TYR A 39 -5.70 6.73 -6.01
CA TYR A 39 -5.38 5.34 -5.65
C TYR A 39 -6.43 4.34 -6.18
N ARG A 40 -7.72 4.69 -6.09
CA ARG A 40 -8.84 3.85 -6.59
C ARG A 40 -8.79 3.55 -8.09
N LYS A 41 -8.09 4.34 -8.89
CA LYS A 41 -7.97 4.12 -10.34
C LYS A 41 -7.02 2.97 -10.67
N ILE A 42 -6.11 2.64 -9.76
CA ILE A 42 -5.07 1.63 -9.94
C ILE A 42 -5.70 0.25 -9.78
N HIS A 43 -5.59 -0.60 -10.81
CA HIS A 43 -6.03 -1.99 -10.74
C HIS A 43 -4.89 -2.88 -10.20
N PRO A 44 -5.14 -3.87 -9.34
CA PRO A 44 -4.09 -4.76 -8.84
C PRO A 44 -3.46 -5.64 -9.91
N GLU A 45 -4.18 -5.99 -10.98
CA GLU A 45 -3.71 -7.00 -11.95
C GLU A 45 -3.54 -6.45 -13.36
N THR A 46 -3.94 -5.19 -13.59
CA THR A 46 -3.88 -4.57 -14.92
C THR A 46 -2.94 -3.39 -14.86
N THR A 47 -1.98 -3.33 -15.78
CA THR A 47 -1.01 -2.24 -15.87
C THR A 47 -1.54 -1.08 -16.72
N GLY A 48 -1.02 0.13 -16.48
CA GLY A 48 -1.39 1.32 -17.24
C GLY A 48 -2.83 1.81 -16.98
N THR A 49 -3.37 1.46 -15.82
CA THR A 49 -4.75 1.79 -15.41
C THR A 49 -4.87 3.14 -14.71
N GLY A 50 -3.74 3.71 -14.26
CA GLY A 50 -3.72 5.03 -13.63
C GLY A 50 -2.38 5.71 -13.80
N ALA A 51 -2.25 6.57 -14.82
CA ALA A 51 -1.08 7.43 -15.07
C ALA A 51 -0.90 8.56 -14.02
N THR A 52 -1.38 8.37 -12.79
CA THR A 52 -1.40 9.41 -11.75
C THR A 52 -0.44 9.03 -10.63
N THR A 53 0.68 9.73 -10.58
CA THR A 53 1.56 9.74 -9.40
C THR A 53 0.79 10.25 -8.20
N LEU A 54 0.83 9.52 -7.08
CA LEU A 54 0.17 9.96 -5.86
C LEU A 54 0.93 11.13 -5.23
N ALA A 55 0.20 11.99 -4.52
CA ALA A 55 0.78 13.15 -3.85
C ALA A 55 1.78 12.72 -2.75
N VAL A 56 2.85 13.49 -2.59
CA VAL A 56 3.80 13.36 -1.47
C VAL A 56 3.05 13.37 -0.15
N GLY A 57 3.42 12.47 0.76
CA GLY A 57 2.75 12.27 2.03
C GLY A 57 1.57 11.29 1.99
N THR A 58 1.19 10.78 0.81
CA THR A 58 0.22 9.67 0.73
C THR A 58 0.73 8.45 1.49
N LEU A 59 -0.11 7.87 2.35
CA LEU A 59 0.19 6.67 3.13
C LEU A 59 -0.75 5.54 2.73
N ILE A 60 -0.19 4.35 2.54
CA ILE A 60 -0.94 3.14 2.25
C ILE A 60 -0.55 2.10 3.29
N VAL A 61 -1.56 1.51 3.93
CA VAL A 61 -1.40 0.43 4.90
C VAL A 61 -2.19 -0.76 4.41
N ARG A 62 -1.55 -1.93 4.35
CA ARG A 62 -2.24 -3.20 4.13
C ARG A 62 -2.21 -4.02 5.40
N GLU A 63 -3.38 -4.44 5.85
CA GLU A 63 -3.47 -5.53 6.82
C GLU A 63 -3.30 -6.85 6.08
N VAL A 64 -2.43 -7.71 6.58
CA VAL A 64 -2.24 -9.06 6.03
C VAL A 64 -2.80 -10.07 7.03
N PHE A 65 -3.79 -10.84 6.61
CA PHE A 65 -4.45 -11.84 7.44
C PHE A 65 -3.72 -13.19 7.40
N ASP A 66 -3.67 -13.88 8.54
CA ASP A 66 -3.28 -15.28 8.61
C ASP A 66 -4.44 -16.22 8.23
N ALA A 67 -4.18 -17.53 8.23
CA ALA A 67 -5.18 -18.55 7.92
C ALA A 67 -6.36 -18.61 8.91
N ASN A 68 -6.24 -17.97 10.08
CA ASN A 68 -7.32 -17.87 11.07
C ASN A 68 -8.12 -16.57 10.94
N GLY A 69 -7.82 -15.73 9.95
CA GLY A 69 -8.45 -14.43 9.77
C GLY A 69 -8.00 -13.38 10.78
N GLN A 70 -6.83 -13.55 11.40
CA GLN A 70 -6.22 -12.54 12.28
C GLN A 70 -5.18 -11.72 11.54
N VAL A 71 -5.05 -10.43 11.89
CA VAL A 71 -3.99 -9.58 11.32
C VAL A 71 -2.64 -10.08 11.81
N SER A 72 -1.82 -10.59 10.90
CA SER A 72 -0.49 -11.14 11.18
C SER A 72 0.61 -10.08 11.11
N LYS A 73 0.49 -9.14 10.18
CA LYS A 73 1.40 -8.01 9.98
C LYS A 73 0.73 -6.89 9.21
N LEU A 74 1.38 -5.73 9.21
CA LEU A 74 1.08 -4.62 8.32
C LEU A 74 2.19 -4.46 7.28
N THR A 75 1.83 -4.11 6.05
CA THR A 75 2.77 -3.55 5.08
C THR A 75 2.44 -2.09 4.81
N LEU A 76 3.49 -1.27 4.70
CA LEU A 76 3.41 0.18 4.72
C LEU A 76 4.07 0.75 3.48
N MET A 77 3.45 1.77 2.90
CA MET A 77 4.00 2.52 1.79
C MET A 77 3.75 4.00 2.02
N ALA A 78 4.76 4.84 1.83
CA ALA A 78 4.63 6.27 1.99
C ALA A 78 5.26 7.00 0.80
N LYS A 79 4.53 7.93 0.18
CA LYS A 79 5.08 8.72 -0.92
C LYS A 79 6.05 9.76 -0.35
N GLY A 80 7.34 9.55 -0.59
CA GLY A 80 8.41 10.46 -0.16
C GLY A 80 8.51 11.71 -1.04
N PRO A 81 9.30 12.70 -0.61
CA PRO A 81 9.66 13.84 -1.46
C PRO A 81 10.47 13.38 -2.68
N SER A 82 10.45 14.19 -3.73
CA SER A 82 11.24 13.92 -4.93
C SER A 82 12.72 13.70 -4.62
N GLY A 83 13.31 12.66 -5.19
CA GLY A 83 14.73 12.33 -5.00
C GLY A 83 15.00 11.32 -3.88
N TYR A 84 13.99 10.89 -3.13
CA TYR A 84 14.17 9.88 -2.08
C TYR A 84 14.52 8.50 -2.64
N ASP A 85 13.78 7.98 -3.62
CA ASP A 85 14.16 6.78 -4.37
C ASP A 85 13.52 6.83 -5.77
N PRO A 86 14.11 7.62 -6.69
CA PRO A 86 13.50 7.88 -8.00
C PRO A 86 13.28 6.61 -8.83
N ARG A 87 14.01 5.54 -8.53
CA ARG A 87 13.91 4.24 -9.25
C ARG A 87 12.55 3.58 -9.04
N ILE A 88 11.87 3.89 -7.94
CA ILE A 88 10.57 3.35 -7.57
C ILE A 88 9.60 4.47 -7.21
N GLY A 89 9.71 5.61 -7.90
CA GLY A 89 8.77 6.73 -7.74
C GLY A 89 8.78 7.34 -6.35
N ASP A 90 9.93 7.35 -5.67
CA ASP A 90 10.11 7.96 -4.35
C ASP A 90 9.27 7.33 -3.23
N TRP A 91 8.86 6.06 -3.39
CA TRP A 91 8.15 5.32 -2.35
C TRP A 91 9.09 4.84 -1.24
N TRP A 92 8.70 5.13 0.01
CA TRP A 92 9.16 4.47 1.22
C TRP A 92 8.36 3.18 1.46
N TRP A 93 9.02 2.14 1.96
CA TRP A 93 8.41 0.84 2.25
C TRP A 93 8.63 0.44 3.69
N GLY A 94 7.72 -0.37 4.24
CA GLY A 94 7.87 -0.90 5.58
C GLY A 94 7.02 -2.12 5.87
N GLU A 95 7.41 -2.82 6.93
CA GLU A 95 6.60 -3.83 7.61
C GLU A 95 6.44 -3.41 9.08
N ALA A 96 5.31 -3.73 9.67
CA ALA A 96 5.05 -3.53 11.09
C ALA A 96 4.28 -4.71 11.68
N ASP A 97 4.35 -4.86 13.00
CA ASP A 97 3.47 -5.77 13.72
C ASP A 97 2.00 -5.30 13.69
N PRO A 98 1.02 -6.10 14.15
CA PRO A 98 -0.38 -5.69 14.18
C PRO A 98 -0.69 -4.46 15.04
N ALA A 99 0.19 -4.12 16.00
CA ALA A 99 0.09 -2.91 16.81
C ALA A 99 0.65 -1.67 16.11
N GLY A 100 1.28 -1.83 14.95
CA GLY A 100 1.87 -0.76 14.16
C GLY A 100 3.33 -0.46 14.51
N ASN A 101 3.99 -1.31 15.31
CA ASN A 101 5.41 -1.13 15.60
C ASN A 101 6.24 -1.58 14.38
N PRO A 102 7.09 -0.70 13.81
CA PRO A 102 7.87 -1.06 12.64
C PRO A 102 8.83 -2.22 12.91
N THR A 103 8.84 -3.20 12.02
CA THR A 103 9.78 -4.33 12.03
C THR A 103 10.80 -4.21 10.89
N LYS A 104 10.45 -3.53 9.79
CA LYS A 104 11.35 -3.17 8.68
C LYS A 104 10.94 -1.83 8.09
N LEU A 105 11.92 -1.03 7.66
CA LEU A 105 11.71 0.31 7.11
C LEU A 105 12.82 0.62 6.08
N GLY A 106 12.47 1.15 4.91
CA GLY A 106 13.46 1.71 3.98
C GLY A 106 13.12 1.62 2.50
N ARG A 107 14.18 1.56 1.70
CA ARG A 107 14.19 1.22 0.27
C ARG A 107 14.15 -0.31 0.06
N LEU A 108 13.40 -1.03 0.90
CA LEU A 108 13.44 -2.50 1.05
C LEU A 108 13.47 -3.22 -0.31
N THR A 109 14.59 -3.89 -0.62
CA THR A 109 14.82 -4.46 -1.97
C THR A 109 13.84 -5.59 -2.26
N GLU A 110 13.42 -6.32 -1.23
CA GLU A 110 12.38 -7.35 -1.29
C GLU A 110 11.02 -6.80 -1.74
N CYS A 111 10.72 -5.52 -1.47
CA CYS A 111 9.50 -4.87 -1.95
C CYS A 111 9.67 -4.40 -3.40
N HIS A 112 10.87 -3.97 -3.79
CA HIS A 112 11.12 -3.40 -5.11
C HIS A 112 10.86 -4.39 -6.25
N GLY A 113 11.22 -5.67 -6.08
CA GLY A 113 11.14 -6.66 -7.16
C GLY A 113 9.76 -6.77 -7.81
N CYS A 114 8.69 -6.85 -7.01
CA CYS A 114 7.32 -6.93 -7.51
C CYS A 114 6.75 -5.57 -7.96
N HIS A 115 7.25 -4.48 -7.39
CA HIS A 115 6.71 -3.14 -7.61
C HIS A 115 7.36 -2.40 -8.80
N LEU A 116 8.62 -2.68 -9.14
CA LEU A 116 9.31 -2.07 -10.29
C LEU A 116 8.57 -2.22 -11.63
N PRO A 117 7.98 -3.39 -11.98
CA PRO A 117 7.21 -3.56 -13.21
C PRO A 117 5.92 -2.71 -13.26
N ARG A 118 5.51 -2.11 -12.15
CA ARG A 118 4.27 -1.31 -12.01
C ARG A 118 4.51 0.18 -12.24
N ALA A 119 5.60 0.58 -12.91
CA ALA A 119 5.98 1.99 -13.09
C ALA A 119 4.87 2.87 -13.71
N THR A 120 4.01 2.31 -14.57
CA THR A 120 2.88 3.02 -15.19
C THR A 120 1.67 3.20 -14.27
N ASP A 121 1.69 2.60 -13.08
CA ASP A 121 0.67 2.66 -12.05
C ASP A 121 1.27 3.16 -10.72
N ASP A 122 2.21 4.11 -10.83
CA ASP A 122 2.98 4.68 -9.72
C ASP A 122 3.66 3.64 -8.81
N TYR A 123 4.06 2.50 -9.38
CA TYR A 123 4.65 1.38 -8.65
C TYR A 123 3.69 0.77 -7.62
N LEU A 124 2.38 0.86 -7.82
CA LEU A 124 1.38 0.39 -6.86
C LEU A 124 0.56 -0.80 -7.37
N PHE A 125 0.04 -1.56 -6.43
CA PHE A 125 -1.07 -2.48 -6.63
C PHE A 125 -2.28 -1.88 -5.91
N GLY A 126 -3.39 -1.71 -6.64
CA GLY A 126 -4.63 -1.19 -6.08
C GLY A 126 -5.55 -2.29 -5.55
N VAL A 127 -6.85 -2.03 -5.61
CA VAL A 127 -7.91 -2.95 -5.19
C VAL A 127 -8.82 -3.24 -6.39
N PRO A 128 -9.29 -4.49 -6.62
CA PRO A 128 -10.22 -4.79 -7.73
C PRO A 128 -11.46 -3.89 -7.67
N ARG A 129 -11.98 -3.42 -8.81
CA ARG A 129 -13.04 -2.38 -8.82
C ARG A 129 -14.32 -2.86 -8.13
N GLU A 130 -14.65 -4.13 -8.36
CA GLU A 130 -15.77 -4.85 -7.75
C GLU A 130 -15.68 -4.91 -6.22
N ASP A 131 -14.46 -4.86 -5.68
CA ASP A 131 -14.17 -4.94 -4.25
C ASP A 131 -14.01 -3.57 -3.60
N GLN A 132 -13.96 -2.47 -4.36
CA GLN A 132 -13.80 -1.10 -3.81
C GLN A 132 -15.10 -0.53 -3.21
N ARG A 133 -15.00 0.16 -2.07
CA ARG A 133 -16.10 0.89 -1.39
C ARG A 133 -16.53 2.20 -2.05
#